data_AF-Q0H2E3-F1
#
_entry.id   AF-Q0H2E3-F1
#
_cell.length_a   1.000
_cell.length_b   1.000
_cell.length_c   1.000
_cell.angle_alpha   90.00
_cell.angle_beta   90.00
_cell.angle_gamma   90.00
#
_symmetry.space_group_name_H-M   'P 1'
#
loop_
_entity.id
_entity.type
_entity.pdbx_description
1 polymer ?
#
loop_
_entity_poly.entity_id
_entity_poly.type
_entity_poly.pdbx_seq_one_letter_code
_entity_poly.pdbx_strand_id
1 'polypeptide(L)'
;MDLLCSNLSLMVFSEVNLIFMNLLVFFLYLYFNLIHFLIFLLFIELCVLMLILLMFSYFYMMMMEWLILIMLIFFVLEGVMGMMILIIMVRYYGNDNVFFMSLYG
;
A
#
# COMPACT_ATOMS: atom_id res chain seq x y z
N MET A 1 10.86 11.30 32.78
CA MET A 1 9.65 10.63 32.25
C MET A 1 9.57 10.85 30.74
N ASP A 2 9.63 12.10 30.28
CA ASP A 2 9.49 12.47 28.87
C ASP A 2 10.54 11.83 27.95
N LEU A 3 11.81 11.79 28.38
CA LEU A 3 12.92 11.19 27.62
C LEU A 3 12.83 9.65 27.53
N LEU A 4 12.20 9.02 28.53
CA LEU A 4 11.97 7.57 28.55
C LEU A 4 10.78 7.23 27.64
N CYS A 5 9.76 8.09 27.65
CA CYS A 5 8.60 7.97 26.76
C CYS A 5 8.99 8.17 25.28
N SER A 6 9.85 9.14 24.98
CA SER A 6 10.33 9.38 23.61
C SER A 6 11.20 8.23 23.08
N ASN A 7 12.04 7.63 23.92
CA ASN A 7 12.87 6.50 23.52
C ASN A 7 12.04 5.23 23.31
N LEU A 8 10.98 5.02 24.11
CA LEU A 8 10.05 3.91 23.92
C LEU A 8 9.28 4.05 22.60
N SER A 9 8.81 5.26 22.25
CA SER A 9 8.14 5.50 20.97
C SER A 9 9.06 5.29 19.76
N LEU A 10 10.34 5.66 19.86
CA LEU A 10 11.33 5.43 18.80
C LEU A 10 11.63 3.95 18.61
N MET A 11 11.74 3.18 19.71
CA MET A 11 11.98 1.75 19.63
C MET A 11 10.81 1.01 18.98
N VAL A 12 9.57 1.32 19.38
CA VAL A 12 8.36 0.74 18.77
C VAL A 12 8.28 1.11 17.28
N PHE A 13 8.58 2.36 16.91
CA PHE A 13 8.60 2.78 15.51
C PHE A 13 9.64 2.00 14.68
N SER A 14 10.81 1.71 15.26
CA SER A 14 11.85 0.93 14.57
C SER A 14 11.45 -0.53 14.32
N GLU A 15 10.80 -1.18 15.28
CA GLU A 15 10.30 -2.56 15.17
C GLU A 15 9.22 -2.65 14.09
N VAL A 16 8.30 -1.69 14.10
CA VAL A 16 7.20 -1.59 13.13
C VAL A 16 7.76 -1.42 11.70
N ASN A 17 8.75 -0.55 11.51
CA ASN A 17 9.41 -0.39 10.20
C ASN A 17 10.09 -1.67 9.72
N LEU A 18 10.70 -2.46 10.62
CA LEU A 18 11.36 -3.71 10.26
C LEU A 18 10.34 -4.78 9.81
N ILE A 19 9.22 -4.91 10.52
CA ILE A 19 8.11 -5.78 10.12
C ILE A 19 7.60 -5.40 8.73
N PHE A 20 7.51 -4.10 8.47
CA PHE A 20 7.03 -3.61 7.19
C PHE A 20 7.99 -3.83 6.03
N MET A 21 9.30 -3.68 6.24
CA MET A 21 10.28 -4.03 5.22
C MET A 21 10.21 -5.52 4.85
N ASN A 22 9.97 -6.40 5.83
CA ASN A 22 9.77 -7.82 5.58
C ASN A 22 8.48 -8.12 4.80
N LEU A 23 7.39 -7.39 5.09
CA LEU A 23 6.15 -7.49 4.31
C LEU A 23 6.34 -7.04 2.86
N LEU A 24 7.05 -5.94 2.63
CA LEU A 24 7.35 -5.46 1.28
C LEU A 24 8.13 -6.50 0.47
N VAL A 25 9.15 -7.12 1.07
CA VAL A 25 9.93 -8.19 0.42
C VAL A 25 9.05 -9.41 0.10
N PHE A 26 8.16 -9.80 1.02
CA PHE A 26 7.22 -10.89 0.80
C PHE A 26 6.25 -10.61 -0.36
N PHE A 27 5.65 -9.42 -0.40
CA PHE A 27 4.75 -9.07 -1.49
C PHE A 27 5.47 -8.87 -2.83
N LEU A 28 6.70 -8.35 -2.84
CA LEU A 28 7.52 -8.31 -4.04
C LEU A 28 7.79 -9.72 -4.56
N TYR A 29 8.11 -10.66 -3.68
CA TYR A 29 8.27 -12.07 -4.05
C TYR A 29 6.99 -12.65 -4.64
N LEU A 30 5.83 -12.37 -4.04
CA LEU A 30 4.53 -12.80 -4.59
C LEU A 30 4.24 -12.16 -5.95
N TYR A 31 4.53 -10.87 -6.11
CA TYR A 31 4.33 -10.15 -7.37
C TYR A 31 5.13 -10.76 -8.52
N PHE A 32 6.39 -11.14 -8.28
CA PHE A 32 7.21 -11.77 -9.32
C PHE A 32 6.73 -13.19 -9.68
N ASN A 33 6.07 -13.90 -8.76
CA ASN A 33 5.64 -15.28 -8.97
C ASN A 33 4.20 -15.43 -9.45
N LEU A 34 3.33 -14.46 -9.16
CA LEU A 34 1.90 -14.54 -9.45
C LEU A 34 1.49 -13.38 -10.35
N ILE A 35 1.13 -13.68 -11.60
CA ILE A 35 0.82 -12.69 -12.64
C ILE A 35 -0.65 -12.25 -12.60
N HIS A 36 -1.25 -12.26 -11.42
CA HIS A 36 -2.64 -11.88 -11.20
C HIS A 36 -2.74 -10.39 -10.87
N PHE A 37 -3.56 -9.65 -11.61
CA PHE A 37 -3.74 -8.21 -11.42
C PHE A 37 -4.26 -7.87 -10.01
N LEU A 38 -5.02 -8.77 -9.37
CA LEU A 38 -5.46 -8.60 -7.99
C LEU A 38 -4.28 -8.44 -7.00
N ILE A 39 -3.23 -9.23 -7.17
CA ILE A 39 -2.06 -9.24 -6.28
C ILE A 39 -1.27 -7.94 -6.45
N PHE A 40 -1.21 -7.43 -7.68
CA PHE A 40 -0.66 -6.12 -7.96
C PHE A 40 -1.45 -4.99 -7.26
N LEU A 41 -2.78 -5.00 -7.32
CA LEU A 41 -3.61 -4.01 -6.61
C LEU A 41 -3.40 -4.06 -5.10
N LEU A 42 -3.33 -5.26 -4.51
CA LEU A 42 -3.04 -5.44 -3.09
C LEU A 42 -1.65 -4.92 -2.70
N PHE A 43 -0.66 -5.10 -3.57
CA PHE A 43 0.67 -4.56 -3.34
C PHE A 43 0.69 -3.03 -3.33
N ILE A 44 -0.05 -2.37 -4.24
CA ILE A 44 -0.18 -0.92 -4.26
C ILE A 44 -0.83 -0.40 -2.97
N GLU A 45 -1.94 -1.01 -2.53
CA GLU A 45 -2.62 -0.62 -1.28
C GLU A 45 -1.70 -0.75 -0.07
N LEU A 46 -0.87 -1.79 -0.02
CA LEU A 46 0.15 -1.94 1.02
C LEU A 46 1.17 -0.79 0.97
N CYS A 47 1.68 -0.45 -0.23
CA CYS A 47 2.66 0.64 -0.40
C CYS A 47 2.09 2.00 0.03
N VAL A 48 0.81 2.24 -0.24
CA VAL A 48 0.11 3.45 0.16
C VAL A 48 -0.05 3.52 1.68
N LEU A 49 -0.51 2.43 2.32
CA LEU A 49 -0.59 2.33 3.78
C LEU A 49 0.76 2.58 4.45
N MET A 50 1.83 2.03 3.87
CA MET A 50 3.20 2.26 4.31
C MET A 50 3.58 3.73 4.28
N LEU A 51 3.28 4.40 3.17
CA LEU A 51 3.59 5.81 2.99
C LEU A 51 2.79 6.69 3.99
N ILE A 52 1.53 6.36 4.24
CA ILE A 52 0.70 7.06 5.22
C ILE A 52 1.25 6.89 6.64
N LEU A 53 1.62 5.67 7.04
CA LEU A 53 2.16 5.41 8.39
C LEU A 53 3.48 6.13 8.64
N LEU A 54 4.36 6.18 7.62
CA LEU A 54 5.60 6.96 7.71
C LEU A 54 5.29 8.45 7.92
N MET A 55 4.40 9.00 7.09
CA MET A 55 4.03 10.41 7.11
C MET A 55 3.21 10.80 8.34
N PHE A 56 2.51 9.85 8.97
CA PHE A 56 1.69 10.09 10.15
C PHE A 56 2.51 10.69 11.29
N SER A 57 3.68 10.11 11.56
CA SER A 57 4.59 10.61 12.62
C SER A 57 5.00 12.07 12.39
N TYR A 58 5.32 12.41 11.14
CA TYR A 58 5.76 13.74 10.74
C TYR A 58 4.60 14.76 10.81
N PHE A 59 3.45 14.43 10.25
CA PHE A 59 2.30 15.34 10.24
C PHE A 59 1.67 15.52 11.62
N TYR A 60 1.73 14.51 12.48
CA TYR A 60 1.33 14.63 13.89
C TYR A 60 2.21 15.66 14.62
N MET A 61 3.53 15.63 14.42
CA MET A 61 4.42 16.65 15.00
C MET A 61 4.13 18.06 14.46
N MET A 62 3.69 18.18 13.20
CA MET A 62 3.34 19.46 12.57
C MET A 62 1.89 19.91 12.83
N MET A 63 1.08 19.14 13.58
CA MET A 63 -0.35 19.40 13.81
C MET A 63 -1.19 19.48 12.53
N MET A 64 -0.81 18.74 11.48
CA MET A 64 -1.44 18.76 10.15
C MET A 64 -2.23 17.47 9.86
N GLU A 65 -2.92 16.94 10.86
CA GLU A 65 -3.63 15.65 10.80
C GLU A 65 -4.69 15.59 9.68
N TRP A 66 -5.32 16.72 9.38
CA TRP A 66 -6.33 16.85 8.32
C TRP A 66 -5.81 16.48 6.93
N LEU A 67 -4.53 16.73 6.64
CA LEU A 67 -3.93 16.36 5.35
C LEU A 67 -3.86 14.85 5.17
N ILE A 68 -3.64 14.10 6.24
CA ILE A 68 -3.64 12.62 6.19
C ILE A 68 -5.00 12.11 5.79
N LEU A 69 -6.08 12.65 6.36
CA LEU A 69 -7.45 12.25 6.01
C LEU A 69 -7.76 12.53 4.53
N ILE A 70 -7.36 13.69 4.02
CA ILE A 70 -7.55 14.04 2.60
C ILE A 70 -6.78 13.06 1.71
N MET A 71 -5.51 12.76 2.03
CA MET A 71 -4.74 11.79 1.26
C MET A 71 -5.38 10.40 1.28
N LEU A 72 -5.87 9.96 2.44
CA LEU A 72 -6.50 8.66 2.61
C LEU A 72 -7.76 8.51 1.73
N ILE A 73 -8.54 9.58 1.59
CA ILE A 73 -9.70 9.60 0.68
C ILE A 73 -9.25 9.39 -0.77
N PHE A 74 -8.22 10.11 -1.23
CA PHE A 74 -7.72 9.94 -2.60
C PHE A 74 -7.19 8.53 -2.86
N PHE A 75 -6.49 7.96 -1.89
CA PHE A 75 -5.96 6.62 -2.00
C PHE A 75 -7.05 5.53 -2.05
N VAL A 76 -8.09 5.64 -1.23
CA VAL A 76 -9.24 4.73 -1.31
C VAL A 76 -9.94 4.86 -2.67
N LEU A 77 -10.03 6.07 -3.23
CA LEU A 77 -10.60 6.27 -4.56
C LEU A 77 -9.75 5.63 -5.67
N GLU A 78 -8.42 5.68 -5.57
CA GLU A 78 -7.52 4.97 -6.47
C GLU A 78 -7.75 3.46 -6.40
N GLY A 79 -7.90 2.90 -5.20
CA GLY A 79 -8.25 1.50 -4.99
C GLY A 79 -9.57 1.10 -5.67
N VAL A 80 -10.61 1.94 -5.56
CA VAL A 80 -11.89 1.72 -6.25
C VAL A 80 -11.70 1.74 -7.78
N MET A 81 -10.92 2.68 -8.32
CA MET A 81 -10.62 2.71 -9.75
C MET A 81 -9.88 1.45 -10.21
N GLY A 82 -8.89 0.98 -9.44
CA GLY A 82 -8.14 -0.24 -9.72
C GLY A 82 -9.04 -1.48 -9.76
N MET A 83 -9.97 -1.60 -8.81
CA MET A 83 -10.94 -2.71 -8.78
C MET A 83 -11.92 -2.65 -9.96
N MET A 84 -12.34 -1.46 -10.39
CA MET A 84 -13.19 -1.32 -11.58
C MET A 84 -12.48 -1.81 -12.84
N ILE A 85 -11.18 -1.53 -12.99
CA ILE A 85 -10.36 -2.06 -14.09
C ILE A 85 -10.26 -3.59 -14.01
N LEU A 86 -10.06 -4.15 -12.81
CA LEU A 86 -10.02 -5.61 -12.63
C LEU A 86 -11.32 -6.27 -13.07
N ILE A 87 -12.48 -5.71 -12.69
CA ILE A 87 -13.80 -6.23 -13.11
C ILE A 87 -13.93 -6.21 -14.63
N ILE A 88 -13.45 -5.15 -15.29
CA ILE A 88 -13.42 -5.05 -16.75
C ILE A 88 -12.52 -6.16 -17.33
N MET A 89 -11.30 -6.36 -16.81
CA MET A 89 -10.41 -7.43 -17.30
C MET A 89 -11.05 -8.81 -17.19
N VAL A 90 -11.66 -9.13 -16.05
CA VAL A 90 -12.33 -10.42 -15.85
C VAL A 90 -13.52 -10.57 -16.79
N ARG A 91 -14.28 -9.51 -17.08
CA ARG A 91 -15.42 -9.56 -18.02
C ARG A 91 -14.99 -9.76 -19.48
N TYR A 92 -13.92 -9.10 -19.92
CA TYR A 92 -13.47 -9.16 -21.32
C TYR A 92 -12.56 -10.36 -21.61
N TYR A 93 -11.64 -10.69 -20.71
CA TYR A 93 -10.63 -11.74 -20.91
C TYR A 93 -10.94 -13.03 -20.14
N GLY A 94 -11.93 -13.03 -19.24
CA GLY A 94 -12.29 -14.20 -18.43
C GLY A 94 -11.31 -14.54 -17.31
N ASN A 95 -10.23 -13.77 -17.17
CA ASN A 95 -9.17 -13.97 -16.17
C ASN A 95 -8.49 -12.62 -15.83
N ASP A 96 -7.88 -12.53 -14.66
CA ASP A 96 -7.10 -11.38 -14.20
C ASP A 96 -5.59 -11.51 -14.48
N ASN A 97 -5.19 -12.53 -15.23
CA ASN A 97 -3.82 -12.70 -15.69
C ASN A 97 -3.43 -11.60 -16.68
N VAL A 98 -2.43 -10.79 -16.29
CA VAL A 98 -1.97 -9.63 -17.09
C VAL A 98 -1.39 -10.05 -18.44
N PHE A 99 -0.91 -11.30 -18.58
CA PHE A 99 -0.37 -11.84 -19.84
C PHE A 99 -1.38 -11.85 -21.00
N PHE A 100 -2.69 -11.93 -20.74
CA PHE A 100 -3.71 -11.94 -21.79
C PHE A 100 -3.95 -10.56 -22.44
N MET A 101 -3.46 -9.46 -21.82
CA MET A 101 -3.48 -8.14 -22.47
C MET A 101 -2.51 -8.03 -23.66
N SER A 102 -1.66 -9.04 -23.90
CA SER A 102 -0.75 -9.05 -25.04
C SER A 102 -1.42 -9.17 -26.42
N LEU A 103 -2.75 -9.30 -26.49
CA LEU A 103 -3.50 -9.33 -27.76
C LEU A 103 -3.52 -8.00 -28.55
N TYR A 104 -2.91 -6.92 -28.02
CA TYR A 104 -2.55 -5.70 -28.76
C TYR A 104 -1.05 -5.61 -29.10
N GLY A 105 -0.35 -6.75 -29.17
CA GLY A 105 1.00 -6.90 -29.74
C GLY A 105 0.97 -7.68 -31.04
#